data_AF-A0AAN8TDQ8-F1
#
_entry.id   AF-A0AAN8TDQ8-F1
#
_cell.length_a   1.000
_cell.length_b   1.000
_cell.length_c   1.000
_cell.angle_alpha   90.00
_cell.angle_beta   90.00
_cell.angle_gamma   90.00
#
_symmetry.space_group_name_H-M   'P 1'
#
loop_
_entity.id
_entity.type
_entity.pdbx_description
1 polymer ?
#
loop_
_entity_poly.entity_id
_entity_poly.type
_entity_poly.pdbx_seq_one_letter_code
_entity_poly.pdbx_strand_id
1 'polypeptide(L)'
;MQSITFNWANAVVVSGLTSLNSQLMHLVMNSCKNVMVKIVRIIAPDFSPNTDGIHVQYSIGVTISVASIQTGDDCISIGPTTRNLWMEKIQCGLGHGVR
;
A
#
# COMPACT_ATOMS: atom_id res chain seq x y z
N MET A 1 -10.96 10.71 -1.65
CA MET A 1 -11.28 9.63 -0.66
C MET A 1 -10.32 8.46 -0.86
N GLN A 2 -9.83 7.85 0.23
CA GLN A 2 -9.01 6.64 0.18
C GLN A 2 -9.92 5.43 -0.08
N SER A 3 -9.45 4.43 -0.83
CA SER A 3 -10.29 3.27 -1.16
C SER A 3 -10.47 2.32 0.03
N ILE A 4 -9.36 1.90 0.66
CA ILE A 4 -9.40 0.95 1.79
C ILE A 4 -8.41 1.43 2.86
N THR A 5 -8.90 1.57 4.09
CA THR A 5 -8.09 1.97 5.24
C THR A 5 -8.33 1.01 6.40
N PHE A 6 -7.26 0.43 6.92
CA PHE A 6 -7.25 -0.30 8.18
C PHE A 6 -6.67 0.59 9.27
N ASN A 7 -7.44 0.81 10.34
CA ASN A 7 -7.01 1.59 11.50
C ASN A 7 -7.02 0.70 12.75
N TRP A 8 -5.94 0.73 13.54
CA TRP A 8 -5.82 -0.01 14.81
C TRP A 8 -6.14 -1.52 14.72
N ALA A 9 -5.85 -2.12 13.56
CA ALA A 9 -6.14 -3.52 13.30
C ALA A 9 -4.95 -4.43 13.67
N ASN A 10 -5.24 -5.69 14.00
CA ASN A 10 -4.22 -6.70 14.30
C ASN A 10 -4.53 -7.99 13.52
N ALA A 11 -3.49 -8.69 13.06
CA ALA A 11 -3.60 -9.95 12.34
C ALA A 11 -4.48 -9.86 11.07
N VAL A 12 -4.18 -8.88 10.20
CA VAL A 12 -4.93 -8.63 8.96
C VAL A 12 -4.27 -9.36 7.79
N VAL A 13 -5.09 -10.01 6.95
CA VAL A 13 -4.66 -10.54 5.66
C VAL A 13 -5.44 -9.88 4.54
N VAL A 14 -4.74 -9.21 3.63
CA VAL A 14 -5.29 -8.67 2.38
C VAL A 14 -4.73 -9.51 1.23
N SER A 15 -5.62 -10.17 0.47
CA SER A 15 -5.18 -11.01 -0.64
C SER A 15 -6.16 -11.11 -1.80
N GLY A 16 -5.63 -11.22 -3.02
CA GLY A 16 -6.44 -11.36 -4.25
C GLY A 16 -7.19 -10.10 -4.64
N LEU A 17 -6.78 -8.94 -4.11
CA LEU A 17 -7.49 -7.67 -4.26
C LEU A 17 -7.00 -6.91 -5.51
N THR A 18 -7.93 -6.33 -6.25
CA THR A 18 -7.65 -5.27 -7.23
C THR A 18 -8.29 -3.96 -6.79
N SER A 19 -7.52 -2.87 -6.74
CA SER A 19 -8.01 -1.52 -6.43
C SER A 19 -7.77 -0.60 -7.63
N LEU A 20 -8.82 0.12 -8.06
CA LEU A 20 -8.81 0.90 -9.31
C LEU A 20 -9.21 2.36 -9.04
N ASN A 21 -8.43 3.29 -9.58
CA ASN A 21 -8.73 4.74 -9.64
C ASN A 21 -9.17 5.34 -8.30
N SER A 22 -8.41 5.07 -7.24
CA SER A 22 -8.63 5.72 -5.96
C SER A 22 -8.46 7.23 -6.12
N GLN A 23 -9.30 8.03 -5.45
CA GLN A 23 -9.18 9.49 -5.50
C GLN A 23 -7.97 10.02 -4.69
N LEU A 24 -7.45 9.20 -3.78
CA LEU A 24 -6.22 9.43 -3.01
C LEU A 24 -5.48 8.08 -2.93
N MET A 25 -4.83 7.78 -1.81
CA MET A 25 -4.17 6.48 -1.58
C MET A 25 -5.13 5.29 -1.74
N HIS A 26 -4.62 4.16 -2.24
CA HIS A 26 -5.42 2.95 -2.49
C HIS A 26 -5.58 2.08 -1.25
N LEU A 27 -4.49 1.74 -0.58
CA LEU A 27 -4.48 0.84 0.58
C LEU A 27 -3.69 1.46 1.72
N VAL A 28 -4.36 1.79 2.83
CA VAL A 28 -3.73 2.45 3.98
C VAL A 28 -3.72 1.53 5.20
N MET A 29 -2.53 1.32 5.76
CA MET A 29 -2.29 0.62 7.02
C MET A 29 -1.86 1.64 8.07
N ASN A 30 -2.78 2.00 8.96
CA ASN A 30 -2.54 3.01 9.99
C ASN A 30 -2.65 2.37 11.38
N SER A 31 -1.57 2.47 12.18
CA SER A 31 -1.53 1.93 13.55
C SER A 31 -1.85 0.42 13.63
N CYS A 32 -1.43 -0.35 12.63
CA CYS A 32 -1.74 -1.78 12.52
C CYS A 32 -0.60 -2.69 13.03
N LYS A 33 -0.93 -3.94 13.35
CA LYS A 33 0.03 -4.96 13.78
C LYS A 33 -0.16 -6.26 13.00
N ASN A 34 0.94 -6.91 12.61
CA ASN A 34 0.94 -8.22 11.96
C ASN A 34 0.02 -8.25 10.71
N VAL A 35 0.35 -7.43 9.71
CA VAL A 35 -0.42 -7.33 8.46
C VAL A 35 0.30 -8.08 7.35
N MET A 36 -0.44 -8.87 6.59
CA MET A 36 0.05 -9.51 5.37
C MET A 36 -0.76 -9.01 4.17
N VAL A 37 -0.10 -8.31 3.25
CA VAL A 37 -0.63 -7.93 1.95
C VAL A 37 0.03 -8.82 0.90
N LYS A 38 -0.75 -9.62 0.18
CA LYS A 38 -0.22 -10.53 -0.83
C LYS A 38 -1.10 -10.65 -2.07
N ILE A 39 -0.51 -10.72 -3.26
CA ILE A 39 -1.28 -10.90 -4.51
C ILE A 39 -2.28 -9.74 -4.66
N VAL A 40 -1.75 -8.53 -4.77
CA VAL A 40 -2.57 -7.32 -4.92
C VAL A 40 -2.22 -6.58 -6.20
N ARG A 41 -3.24 -6.01 -6.84
CA ARG A 41 -3.10 -5.17 -8.03
C ARG A 41 -3.69 -3.79 -7.77
N ILE A 42 -2.91 -2.75 -8.03
CA ILE A 42 -3.31 -1.36 -7.84
C ILE A 42 -3.10 -0.60 -9.14
N ILE A 43 -4.13 0.11 -9.59
CA ILE A 43 -4.11 0.84 -10.86
C ILE A 43 -4.74 2.22 -10.67
N ALA A 44 -4.00 3.26 -11.00
CA ALA A 44 -4.46 4.62 -11.22
C ALA A 44 -3.68 5.24 -12.40
N PRO A 45 -4.20 6.31 -13.04
CA PRO A 45 -3.47 7.01 -14.10
C PRO A 45 -2.11 7.55 -13.63
N ASP A 46 -1.11 7.49 -14.50
CA ASP A 46 0.30 7.85 -14.21
C ASP A 46 0.52 9.31 -13.79
N PHE A 47 -0.46 10.20 -14.01
CA PHE A 47 -0.41 11.60 -13.60
C PHE A 47 -1.42 11.94 -12.49
N SER A 48 -2.03 10.92 -11.86
CA SER A 48 -3.03 11.13 -10.81
C SER A 48 -2.34 11.48 -9.48
N PRO A 49 -2.50 12.71 -8.96
CA PRO A 49 -1.79 13.14 -7.76
C PRO A 49 -2.30 12.41 -6.51
N ASN A 50 -1.42 12.17 -5.54
CA ASN A 50 -1.75 11.62 -4.21
C ASN A 50 -2.37 10.21 -4.25
N THR A 51 -2.11 9.45 -5.32
CA THR A 51 -2.65 8.10 -5.52
C THR A 51 -1.70 7.01 -5.03
N ASP A 52 -1.09 7.18 -3.85
CA ASP A 52 -0.13 6.21 -3.33
C ASP A 52 -0.73 4.81 -3.32
N GLY A 53 0.05 3.81 -3.74
CA GLY A 53 -0.44 2.44 -3.85
C GLY A 53 -0.74 1.86 -2.47
N ILE A 54 0.32 1.56 -1.72
CA ILE A 54 0.19 1.06 -0.35
C ILE A 54 0.88 2.03 0.60
N HIS A 55 0.12 2.65 1.48
CA HIS A 55 0.65 3.53 2.52
C HIS A 55 0.71 2.80 3.86
N VAL A 56 1.86 2.80 4.52
CA VAL A 56 2.08 2.14 5.82
C VAL A 56 2.63 3.14 6.82
N GLN A 57 1.86 3.43 7.87
CA GLN A 57 2.28 4.35 8.95
C GLN A 57 1.93 3.80 10.33
N TYR A 58 2.75 4.14 11.33
CA TYR A 58 2.58 3.77 12.75
C TYR A 58 2.37 2.25 12.98
N SER A 59 2.81 1.42 12.04
CA SER A 59 2.46 -0.01 12.00
C SER A 59 3.69 -0.89 12.25
N ILE A 60 3.48 -2.07 12.83
CA ILE A 60 4.55 -3.03 13.13
C ILE A 60 4.26 -4.42 12.56
N GLY A 61 5.27 -5.01 11.92
CA GLY A 61 5.14 -6.36 11.36
C GLY A 61 4.22 -6.36 10.14
N VAL A 62 4.58 -5.59 9.11
CA VAL A 62 3.84 -5.53 7.86
C VAL A 62 4.65 -6.27 6.80
N THR A 63 4.01 -7.20 6.09
CA THR A 63 4.62 -7.92 4.95
C THR A 63 3.83 -7.59 3.69
N ILE A 64 4.51 -7.11 2.66
CA ILE A 64 3.94 -6.86 1.33
C ILE A 64 4.67 -7.77 0.34
N SER A 65 3.91 -8.63 -0.34
CA SER A 65 4.48 -9.61 -1.27
C SER A 65 3.64 -9.76 -2.53
N VAL A 66 4.28 -10.00 -3.68
CA VAL A 66 3.58 -10.26 -4.96
C VAL A 66 2.55 -9.17 -5.25
N ALA A 67 3.03 -7.95 -5.44
CA ALA A 67 2.19 -6.78 -5.68
C ALA A 67 2.53 -6.14 -7.03
N SER A 68 1.52 -5.73 -7.78
CA SER A 68 1.67 -4.95 -9.02
C SER A 68 0.97 -3.61 -8.83
N ILE A 69 1.72 -2.53 -8.86
CA ILE A 69 1.25 -1.19 -8.48
C ILE A 69 1.60 -0.21 -9.58
N GLN A 70 0.59 0.40 -10.18
CA GLN A 70 0.71 1.46 -11.18
C GLN A 70 -0.13 2.64 -10.69
N THR A 71 0.52 3.73 -10.33
CA THR A 71 -0.09 4.93 -9.76
C THR A 71 0.65 6.17 -10.26
N GLY A 72 0.07 7.35 -10.03
CA GLY A 72 0.73 8.61 -10.33
C GLY A 72 1.61 9.15 -9.21
N ASP A 73 1.69 8.46 -8.08
CA ASP A 73 2.46 8.87 -6.90
C ASP A 73 3.31 7.70 -6.36
N ASP A 74 3.60 7.66 -5.07
CA ASP A 74 4.37 6.57 -4.47
C ASP A 74 3.73 5.20 -4.73
N CYS A 75 4.54 4.25 -5.19
CA CYS A 75 4.15 2.84 -5.28
C CYS A 75 3.85 2.30 -3.88
N ILE A 76 4.76 2.56 -2.95
CA ILE A 76 4.60 2.29 -1.52
C ILE A 76 5.17 3.48 -0.76
N SER A 77 4.36 4.07 0.11
CA SER A 77 4.80 5.15 0.99
C SER A 77 4.84 4.70 2.45
N ILE A 78 5.93 5.05 3.13
CA ILE A 78 6.27 4.60 4.48
C ILE A 78 6.22 5.82 5.41
N GLY A 79 5.12 5.92 6.15
CA GLY A 79 4.96 6.92 7.18
C GLY A 79 5.78 6.62 8.44
N PRO A 80 5.79 7.57 9.39
CA PRO A 80 6.61 7.51 10.59
C PRO A 80 6.23 6.31 11.48
N THR A 81 7.19 5.88 12.29
CA THR A 81 7.00 4.82 13.31
C THR A 81 6.60 3.46 12.71
N THR A 82 6.80 3.25 11.42
CA THR A 82 6.71 1.92 10.80
C THR A 82 7.94 1.09 11.18
N ARG A 83 7.73 -0.13 11.67
CA ARG A 83 8.80 -1.05 12.12
C ARG A 83 8.55 -2.46 11.60
N ASN A 84 9.63 -3.19 11.28
CA ASN A 84 9.52 -4.56 10.77
C ASN A 84 8.60 -4.64 9.53
N LEU A 85 8.91 -3.82 8.53
CA LEU A 85 8.27 -3.85 7.21
C LEU A 85 9.11 -4.73 6.28
N TRP A 86 8.54 -5.82 5.79
CA TRP A 86 9.15 -6.69 4.77
C TRP A 86 8.44 -6.50 3.44
N MET A 87 9.21 -6.35 2.37
CA MET A 87 8.72 -6.11 1.02
C MET A 87 9.46 -6.99 0.02
N GLU A 88 8.74 -7.78 -0.76
CA GLU A 88 9.34 -8.62 -1.79
C GLU A 88 8.44 -8.78 -3.02
N LYS A 89 9.06 -9.01 -4.20
CA LYS A 89 8.34 -9.27 -5.45
C LYS A 89 7.29 -8.20 -5.76
N ILE A 90 7.71 -6.94 -5.69
CA ILE A 90 6.87 -5.77 -5.93
C ILE A 90 7.24 -5.19 -7.28
N GLN A 91 6.26 -5.09 -8.18
CA GLN A 91 6.40 -4.42 -9.45
C GLN A 91 5.77 -3.03 -9.33
N CYS A 92 6.60 -2.01 -9.36
CA CYS A 92 6.17 -0.62 -9.40
C CYS A 92 6.18 -0.09 -10.85
N GLY A 93 5.14 0.65 -11.22
CA GLY A 93 5.05 1.42 -12.46
C GLY A 93 5.87 2.72 -12.41
N LEU A 94 5.50 3.70 -13.25
CA LEU A 94 6.24 4.94 -13.48
C LEU A 94 6.18 5.99 -12.35
N GLY A 95 5.39 5.77 -11.30
CA GLY A 95 5.22 6.71 -10.19
C GLY A 95 6.51 6.99 -9.39
N HIS A 96 6.37 7.43 -8.15
CA HIS A 96 7.51 7.93 -7.35
C HIS A 96 8.35 6.83 -6.69
N GLY A 97 8.01 5.56 -6.91
CA GLY A 97 8.72 4.40 -6.38
C GLY A 97 8.36 4.11 -4.92
N VAL A 98 9.34 3.67 -4.13
CA VAL A 98 9.15 3.39 -2.70
C VAL A 98 9.78 4.51 -1.89
N ARG A 99 9.02 5.16 -1.01
CA ARG A 99 9.46 6.31 -0.21
C ARG A 99 9.09 6.22 1.26
#